data_AF-A0A0J7Y204-F1
#
_entry.id   AF-A0A0J7Y204-F1
#
_cell.length_a   1.000
_cell.length_b   1.000
_cell.length_c   1.000
_cell.angle_alpha   90.00
_cell.angle_beta   90.00
_cell.angle_gamma   90.00
#
_symmetry.space_group_name_H-M   'P 1'
#
loop_
_entity.id
_entity.type
_entity.pdbx_description
1 polymer ?
#
loop_
_entity_poly.entity_id
_entity_poly.type
_entity_poly.pdbx_seq_one_letter_code
_entity_poly.pdbx_strand_id
1 'polypeptide(L)'
;MLNIRPARRTNDQNALMWALLSQISRAKPDGRCLSPEVWKCLFMNAAGFTCTFEPSLDGSGVVPLGFKSSRLNKAEFSDLIEAIHAFAAEKGIALSDEIHPARAA
;
A
#
# COMPACT_ATOMS: atom_id res chain seq x y z
N MET A 1 6.87 -20.06 -23.91
CA MET A 1 6.05 -18.83 -24.01
C MET A 1 6.80 -17.73 -23.27
N LEU A 2 7.51 -16.84 -23.99
CA LEU A 2 8.23 -15.73 -23.37
C LEU A 2 7.22 -14.65 -22.95
N ASN A 3 7.08 -14.45 -21.65
CA ASN A 3 6.14 -13.49 -21.08
C ASN A 3 6.87 -12.14 -20.92
N ILE A 4 6.83 -11.30 -21.95
CA ILE A 4 7.40 -9.94 -21.92
C ILE A 4 6.48 -9.10 -21.01
N ARG A 5 6.86 -8.99 -19.74
CA ARG A 5 6.16 -8.14 -18.77
C ARG A 5 6.72 -6.72 -18.88
N PRO A 6 5.87 -5.67 -18.87
CA PRO A 6 6.35 -4.29 -18.76
C PRO A 6 7.25 -4.16 -17.51
N ALA A 7 8.20 -3.23 -17.55
CA ALA A 7 9.19 -3.03 -16.49
C ALA A 7 8.51 -3.08 -15.12
N ARG A 8 8.75 -4.19 -14.41
CA ARG A 8 8.24 -4.39 -13.05
C ARG A 8 8.76 -3.23 -12.21
N ARG A 9 7.95 -2.75 -11.28
CA ARG A 9 8.40 -1.86 -10.19
C ARG A 9 9.78 -2.29 -9.72
N THR A 10 10.67 -1.35 -9.49
CA THR A 10 11.93 -1.67 -8.84
C THR A 10 11.61 -2.23 -7.45
N ASN A 11 12.32 -3.28 -7.05
CA ASN A 11 12.08 -3.96 -5.78
C ASN A 11 12.20 -2.97 -4.60
N ASP A 12 13.04 -1.96 -4.77
CA ASP A 12 13.29 -0.86 -3.83
C ASP A 12 12.05 0.01 -3.59
N GLN A 13 11.28 0.36 -4.63
CA GLN A 13 10.05 1.16 -4.43
C GLN A 13 9.00 0.37 -3.64
N ASN A 14 8.89 -0.93 -3.88
CA ASN A 14 7.99 -1.77 -3.11
C ASN A 14 8.45 -1.91 -1.65
N ALA A 15 9.76 -2.09 -1.42
CA ALA A 15 10.33 -2.13 -0.07
C ALA A 15 10.10 -0.81 0.68
N LEU A 16 10.32 0.34 0.00
CA LEU A 16 10.06 1.67 0.54
C LEU A 16 8.61 1.84 0.99
N MET A 17 7.63 1.52 0.11
CA MET A 17 6.21 1.61 0.46
C MET A 17 5.89 0.84 1.75
N TRP A 18 6.36 -0.40 1.89
CA TRP A 18 6.12 -1.20 3.08
C TRP A 18 6.82 -0.63 4.34
N ALA A 19 8.02 -0.06 4.18
CA ALA A 19 8.73 0.61 5.27
C ALA A 19 7.95 1.84 5.78
N LEU A 20 7.46 2.68 4.88
CA LEU A 20 6.66 3.86 5.22
C LEU A 20 5.34 3.49 5.90
N LEU A 21 4.60 2.52 5.34
CA LEU A 21 3.35 2.02 5.93
C LEU A 21 3.56 1.44 7.33
N SER A 22 4.69 0.77 7.55
CA SER A 22 5.06 0.23 8.87
C SER A 22 5.35 1.34 9.88
N GLN A 23 6.00 2.43 9.46
CA GLN A 23 6.23 3.60 10.30
C GLN A 23 4.91 4.29 10.67
N ILE A 24 4.00 4.49 9.72
CA ILE A 24 2.65 5.03 9.99
C ILE A 24 1.87 4.14 10.95
N SER A 25 1.88 2.83 10.74
CA SER A 25 1.22 1.87 11.63
C SER A 25 1.73 1.97 13.07
N ARG A 26 3.04 2.17 13.27
CA ARG A 26 3.66 2.37 14.59
C ARG A 26 3.34 3.73 15.22
N ALA A 27 3.25 4.77 14.39
CA ALA A 27 2.89 6.12 14.83
C ALA A 27 1.44 6.22 15.33
N LYS A 28 0.57 5.25 14.97
CA LYS A 28 -0.82 5.15 15.43
C LYS A 28 -1.58 6.48 15.27
N PRO A 29 -1.61 7.06 14.06
CA PRO A 29 -2.32 8.32 13.81
C PRO A 29 -3.77 8.23 14.26
N ASP A 30 -4.26 9.30 14.89
CA ASP A 30 -5.62 9.40 15.42
C ASP A 30 -5.99 8.27 16.41
N GLY A 31 -4.99 7.66 17.06
CA GLY A 31 -5.16 6.51 17.97
C GLY A 31 -5.47 5.19 17.25
N ARG A 32 -5.44 5.15 15.92
CA ARG A 32 -5.79 3.96 15.14
C ARG A 32 -4.64 2.97 15.11
N CYS A 33 -4.86 1.78 15.67
CA CYS A 33 -3.93 0.65 15.63
C CYS A 33 -4.28 -0.27 14.45
N LEU A 34 -3.87 0.10 13.24
CA LEU A 34 -4.12 -0.68 12.02
C LEU A 34 -2.83 -1.29 11.49
N SER A 35 -2.93 -2.45 10.85
CA SER A 35 -1.79 -3.08 10.19
C SER A 35 -1.33 -2.28 8.96
N PRO A 36 -0.06 -2.42 8.52
CA PRO A 36 0.44 -1.78 7.30
C PRO A 36 -0.40 -2.12 6.06
N GLU A 37 -0.95 -3.33 5.99
CA GLU A 37 -1.83 -3.75 4.89
C GLU A 37 -3.14 -2.99 4.85
N VAL A 38 -3.74 -2.73 6.02
CA VAL A 38 -4.97 -1.93 6.10
C VAL A 38 -4.68 -0.49 5.70
N TRP A 39 -3.56 0.08 6.14
CA TRP A 39 -3.12 1.41 5.71
C TRP A 39 -2.95 1.49 4.19
N LYS A 40 -2.31 0.49 3.56
CA LYS A 40 -2.22 0.40 2.10
C LYS A 40 -3.60 0.47 1.44
N CYS A 41 -4.57 -0.28 1.94
CA CYS A 41 -5.94 -0.27 1.42
C CYS A 41 -6.61 1.11 1.56
N LEU A 42 -6.41 1.80 2.70
CA LEU A 42 -6.94 3.14 2.91
C LEU A 42 -6.34 4.16 1.93
N PHE A 43 -5.02 4.14 1.74
CA PHE A 43 -4.36 5.02 0.78
C PHE A 43 -4.75 4.71 -0.66
N MET A 44 -4.92 3.43 -1.01
CA MET A 44 -5.41 3.06 -2.34
C MET A 44 -6.85 3.54 -2.58
N ASN A 45 -7.72 3.44 -1.58
CA ASN A 45 -9.06 3.99 -1.66
C ASN A 45 -9.04 5.52 -1.80
N ALA A 46 -8.20 6.20 -1.02
CA ALA A 46 -8.04 7.65 -1.08
C ALA A 46 -7.50 8.14 -2.43
N ALA A 47 -6.63 7.35 -3.06
CA ALA A 47 -6.12 7.59 -4.41
C ALA A 47 -7.14 7.26 -5.53
N GLY A 48 -8.35 6.83 -5.19
CA GLY A 48 -9.42 6.56 -6.16
C GLY A 48 -9.36 5.18 -6.81
N PHE A 49 -8.51 4.26 -6.33
CA PHE A 49 -8.56 2.88 -6.79
C PHE A 49 -9.81 2.19 -6.28
N THR A 50 -10.27 1.19 -7.03
CA THR A 50 -11.46 0.41 -6.68
C THR A 50 -11.08 -0.96 -6.11
N CYS A 51 -11.79 -1.34 -5.05
CA CYS A 51 -11.75 -2.70 -4.51
C CYS A 51 -12.61 -3.61 -5.39
N THR A 52 -12.15 -4.83 -5.67
CA THR A 52 -12.97 -5.82 -6.36
C THR A 52 -13.92 -6.47 -5.36
N PHE A 53 -15.19 -6.59 -5.73
CA PHE A 53 -16.20 -7.32 -4.96
C PHE A 53 -16.70 -8.48 -5.80
N GLU A 54 -16.82 -9.64 -5.21
CA GLU A 54 -17.38 -10.82 -5.86
C GLU A 54 -18.55 -11.38 -5.05
N PRO A 55 -19.55 -12.02 -5.69
CA PRO A 55 -20.59 -12.76 -4.98
C PRO A 55 -19.98 -13.83 -4.05
N SER A 56 -20.55 -14.00 -2.86
CA SER A 56 -20.18 -15.10 -1.98
C SER A 56 -20.60 -16.44 -2.60
N LEU A 57 -19.87 -17.52 -2.27
CA LEU A 57 -20.12 -18.86 -2.85
C LEU A 57 -21.49 -19.42 -2.48
N ASP A 58 -22.05 -18.99 -1.35
CA ASP A 58 -23.38 -19.34 -0.85
C ASP A 58 -24.48 -18.36 -1.32
N GLY A 59 -24.11 -17.31 -2.06
CA GLY A 59 -25.05 -16.31 -2.58
C GLY A 59 -25.65 -15.38 -1.52
N SER A 60 -25.18 -15.44 -0.27
CA SER A 60 -25.70 -14.62 0.83
C SER A 60 -25.29 -13.14 0.77
N GLY A 61 -24.31 -12.78 -0.08
CA GLY A 61 -23.86 -11.41 -0.22
C GLY A 61 -22.66 -11.25 -1.16
N VAL A 62 -21.83 -10.25 -0.86
CA VAL A 62 -20.61 -9.93 -1.61
C VAL A 62 -19.40 -9.95 -0.68
N VAL A 63 -18.28 -10.46 -1.19
CA VAL A 63 -17.00 -10.51 -0.51
C VAL A 63 -16.06 -9.48 -1.13
N PRO A 64 -15.50 -8.54 -0.35
CA PRO A 64 -14.45 -7.66 -0.84
C PRO A 64 -13.15 -8.48 -1.01
N LEU A 65 -12.64 -8.55 -2.23
CA LEU A 65 -11.35 -9.20 -2.53
C LEU A 65 -10.14 -8.28 -2.29
N GLY A 66 -10.39 -7.04 -1.88
CA GLY A 66 -9.36 -6.06 -1.54
C GLY A 66 -8.75 -5.36 -2.75
N PHE A 67 -7.74 -4.54 -2.47
CA PHE A 67 -7.02 -3.77 -3.48
C PHE A 67 -5.83 -4.54 -4.03
N LYS A 68 -5.74 -4.63 -5.36
CA LYS A 68 -4.63 -5.29 -6.06
C LYS A 68 -3.56 -4.26 -6.42
N SER A 69 -2.80 -3.82 -5.42
CA SER A 69 -1.69 -2.87 -5.65
C SER A 69 -0.69 -3.41 -6.66
N SER A 70 -0.56 -4.72 -6.86
CA SER A 70 0.31 -5.32 -7.88
C SER A 70 -0.06 -4.97 -9.34
N ARG A 71 -1.26 -4.43 -9.57
CA ARG A 71 -1.73 -4.02 -10.90
C ARG A 71 -1.43 -2.56 -11.25
N LEU A 72 -1.05 -1.72 -10.28
CA LEU A 72 -0.79 -0.31 -10.58
C LEU A 72 0.47 -0.17 -11.46
N ASN A 73 0.43 0.77 -12.38
CA ASN A 73 1.58 1.17 -13.17
C ASN A 73 2.61 1.94 -12.29
N LYS A 74 3.74 2.34 -12.89
CA LYS A 74 4.82 3.01 -12.16
C LYS A 74 4.41 4.41 -11.65
N ALA A 75 3.64 5.16 -12.42
CA ALA A 75 3.18 6.50 -12.04
C ALA A 75 2.20 6.40 -10.87
N GLU A 76 1.17 5.57 -10.99
CA GLU A 76 0.18 5.31 -9.93
C GLU A 76 0.82 4.84 -8.61
N PHE A 77 1.91 4.07 -8.70
CA PHE A 77 2.65 3.65 -7.52
C PHE A 77 3.48 4.77 -6.90
N SER A 78 4.02 5.67 -7.71
CA SER A 78 4.69 6.89 -7.23
C SER A 78 3.69 7.79 -6.52
N ASP A 79 2.50 7.99 -7.09
CA ASP A 79 1.42 8.79 -6.51
C ASP A 79 0.97 8.20 -5.16
N LEU A 80 0.92 6.87 -5.05
CA LEU A 80 0.63 6.19 -3.78
C LEU A 80 1.69 6.49 -2.70
N ILE A 81 2.97 6.47 -3.05
CA ILE A 81 4.05 6.81 -2.11
C ILE A 81 3.96 8.28 -1.70
N GLU A 82 3.71 9.18 -2.65
CA GLU A 82 3.54 10.61 -2.36
C GLU A 82 2.35 10.88 -1.43
N ALA A 83 1.23 10.18 -1.64
CA ALA A 83 0.07 10.27 -0.74
C ALA A 83 0.40 9.82 0.70
N ILE A 84 1.25 8.80 0.86
CA ILE A 84 1.73 8.34 2.17
C ILE A 84 2.56 9.44 2.86
N HIS A 85 3.45 10.09 2.11
CA HIS A 85 4.25 11.21 2.62
C HIS A 85 3.41 12.42 3.00
N ALA A 86 2.47 12.82 2.13
CA ALA A 86 1.56 13.93 2.37
C ALA A 86 0.79 13.72 3.68
N PHE A 87 0.18 12.54 3.85
CA PHE A 87 -0.55 12.21 5.06
C PHE A 87 0.33 12.24 6.31
N ALA A 88 1.56 11.72 6.21
CA ALA A 88 2.48 11.77 7.34
C ALA A 88 2.88 13.20 7.71
N ALA A 89 3.13 14.06 6.72
CA ALA A 89 3.42 15.47 6.95
C ALA A 89 2.24 16.19 7.61
N GLU A 90 1.00 15.95 7.14
CA GLU A 90 -0.22 16.51 7.75
C GLU A 90 -0.42 16.07 9.20
N LYS A 91 -0.03 14.83 9.53
CA LYS A 91 -0.14 14.27 10.89
C LYS A 91 1.10 14.53 11.76
N GLY A 92 2.11 15.22 11.25
CA GLY A 92 3.36 15.46 11.97
C GLY A 92 4.17 14.19 12.28
N ILE A 93 4.06 13.17 11.42
CA ILE A 93 4.78 11.90 11.56
C ILE A 93 6.10 12.01 10.79
N ALA A 94 7.22 11.89 11.48
CA ALA A 94 8.53 11.81 10.85
C ALA A 94 8.72 10.43 10.21
N LEU A 95 8.72 10.38 8.88
CA LEU A 95 9.04 9.19 8.10
C LEU A 95 10.51 9.23 7.67
N SER A 96 11.17 8.07 7.73
CA SER A 96 12.48 7.85 7.11
C SER A 96 12.34 7.04 5.82
N ASP A 97 13.02 7.49 4.78
CA ASP A 97 13.12 6.80 3.48
C ASP A 97 14.25 5.76 3.45
N GLU A 98 14.97 5.60 4.56
CA GLU A 98 16.00 4.57 4.68
C GLU A 98 15.35 3.19 4.57
N ILE A 99 15.51 2.57 3.40
CA ILE A 99 15.25 1.15 3.20
C ILE A 99 16.36 0.42 3.96
N HIS A 100 16.16 0.19 5.26
CA HIS A 100 17.05 -0.70 6.00
C HIS A 100 16.84 -2.10 5.40
N PRO A 101 17.88 -2.72 4.80
CA PRO A 101 17.74 -4.08 4.30
C PRO A 101 17.30 -4.93 5.49
N ALA A 102 16.17 -5.61 5.35
CA ALA A 102 15.69 -6.53 6.37
C ALA A 102 16.87 -7.42 6.76
N ARG A 103 17.29 -7.36 8.03
CA ARG A 103 18.32 -8.25 8.56
C ARG A 103 17.86 -9.66 8.26
N ALA A 104 18.57 -10.30 7.32
CA ALA A 104 18.50 -11.74 7.15
C ALA A 104 18.92 -12.36 8.48
N ALA A 105 17.98 -13.02 9.14
CA ALA A 105 18.18 -13.87 10.29
C ALA A 105 17.45 -15.18 10.01
#